data_AF-A0A7V8WJV8-F1
#
_entry.id   AF-A0A7V8WJV8-F1
#
_cell.length_a   1.000
_cell.length_b   1.000
_cell.length_c   1.000
_cell.angle_alpha   90.00
_cell.angle_beta   90.00
_cell.angle_gamma   90.00
#
_symmetry.space_group_name_H-M   'P 1'
#
loop_
_entity.id
_entity.type
_entity.pdbx_description
1 polymer ?
#
loop_
_entity_poly.entity_id
_entity_poly.type
_entity_poly.pdbx_seq_one_letter_code
_entity_poly.pdbx_strand_id
1 'polypeptide(L)'
;MKIAIGLPNPIPGTPGRLLIDWARRAEERGFSSLATIDRIAYPSYESLISLAAAAGVTERIGLITNVLLGPTRNPVLLAKEAASVHQISDGR
;
A
#
# COMPACT_ATOMS: atom_id res chain seq x y z
N MET A 1 1.19 2.34 -22.25
CA MET A 1 0.09 2.49 -21.28
C MET A 1 0.57 1.98 -19.92
N LYS A 2 0.28 2.66 -18.81
CA LYS A 2 0.64 2.19 -17.45
C LYS A 2 -0.59 1.56 -16.79
N ILE A 3 -0.46 0.35 -16.24
CA ILE A 3 -1.55 -0.38 -15.60
C ILE A 3 -1.16 -0.64 -14.13
N ALA A 4 -1.99 -0.17 -13.21
CA ALA A 4 -1.84 -0.43 -11.77
C ALA A 4 -2.75 -1.58 -11.32
N ILE A 5 -2.45 -2.15 -10.16
CA ILE A 5 -3.26 -3.21 -9.54
C ILE A 5 -3.47 -2.94 -8.06
N GLY A 6 -4.66 -3.24 -7.56
CA GLY A 6 -4.97 -3.12 -6.13
C GLY A 6 -4.22 -4.15 -5.29
N LEU A 7 -3.72 -3.74 -4.13
CA LEU A 7 -3.39 -4.67 -3.06
C LEU A 7 -4.69 -5.27 -2.51
N PRO A 8 -4.70 -6.55 -2.09
CA PRO A 8 -5.88 -7.17 -1.48
C PRO A 8 -6.12 -6.70 -0.04
N ASN A 9 -5.48 -5.62 0.41
CA ASN A 9 -5.60 -5.08 1.75
C ASN A 9 -7.04 -4.75 2.19
N PRO A 10 -7.98 -4.29 1.31
CA PRO A 10 -9.34 -3.99 1.73
C PRO A 10 -10.27 -5.22 1.68
N ILE A 11 -9.77 -6.40 1.31
CA ILE A 11 -10.56 -7.63 1.17
C ILE A 11 -10.54 -8.40 2.51
N PRO A 12 -11.69 -8.58 3.19
CA PRO A 12 -11.75 -9.29 4.46
C PRO A 12 -11.23 -10.71 4.37
N GLY A 13 -10.52 -11.15 5.40
CA GLY A 13 -9.99 -12.52 5.47
C GLY A 13 -8.78 -12.78 4.57
N THR A 14 -8.27 -11.77 3.86
CA THR A 14 -7.00 -11.90 3.11
C THR A 14 -5.89 -12.34 4.05
N PRO A 15 -5.22 -13.49 3.81
CA PRO A 15 -4.10 -13.92 4.62
C PRO A 15 -2.94 -12.91 4.53
N GLY A 16 -2.29 -12.56 5.65
CA GLY A 16 -1.24 -11.54 5.64
C GLY A 16 -0.09 -11.83 4.66
N ARG A 17 0.33 -13.10 4.54
CA ARG A 17 1.36 -13.52 3.56
C ARG A 17 0.93 -13.31 2.11
N LEU A 18 -0.36 -13.45 1.80
CA LEU A 18 -0.87 -13.25 0.45
C LEU A 18 -0.66 -11.80 -0.01
N LEU A 19 -0.75 -10.81 0.89
CA LEU A 19 -0.46 -9.40 0.57
C LEU A 19 0.99 -9.22 0.11
N ILE A 20 1.92 -9.85 0.82
CA ILE A 20 3.36 -9.81 0.50
C ILE A 20 3.64 -10.48 -0.85
N ASP A 21 3.12 -11.69 -1.05
CA ASP A 21 3.32 -12.44 -2.29
C ASP A 21 2.61 -11.80 -3.49
N TRP A 22 1.52 -11.05 -3.26
CA TRP A 22 0.85 -10.26 -4.28
C TRP A 22 1.72 -9.09 -4.74
N ALA A 23 2.33 -8.36 -3.80
CA ALA A 23 3.21 -7.23 -4.11
C ALA A 23 4.39 -7.66 -5.00
N ARG A 24 5.11 -8.72 -4.60
CA ARG A 24 6.22 -9.28 -5.40
C ARG A 24 5.77 -9.69 -6.79
N ARG A 25 4.69 -10.47 -6.86
CA ARG A 25 4.16 -10.99 -8.14
C ARG A 25 3.67 -9.90 -9.06
N ALA A 26 3.13 -8.81 -8.53
CA ALA A 26 2.69 -7.66 -9.32
C ALA A 26 3.89 -6.94 -9.96
N GLU A 27 4.97 -6.75 -9.20
CA GLU A 27 6.21 -6.16 -9.74
C GLU A 27 6.85 -7.06 -10.80
N GLU A 28 6.98 -8.36 -10.54
CA GLU A 28 7.50 -9.35 -11.49
C GLU A 28 6.72 -9.37 -12.81
N ARG A 29 5.41 -9.09 -12.75
CA ARG A 29 4.51 -9.05 -13.92
C ARG A 29 4.49 -7.69 -14.61
N GLY A 30 5.25 -6.71 -14.12
CA GLY A 30 5.39 -5.41 -14.76
C GLY A 30 4.20 -4.46 -14.57
N PHE A 31 3.40 -4.64 -13.52
CA PHE A 31 2.43 -3.62 -13.14
C PHE A 31 3.16 -2.33 -12.74
N SER A 32 2.58 -1.18 -13.07
CA SER A 32 3.23 0.10 -12.82
C SER A 32 3.16 0.53 -11.35
N SER A 33 2.08 0.14 -10.65
CA SER A 33 1.85 0.55 -9.26
C SER A 33 0.97 -0.42 -8.50
N LEU A 34 1.16 -0.47 -7.18
CA LEU A 34 0.29 -1.10 -6.20
C LEU A 34 -0.58 -0.05 -5.54
N ALA A 35 -1.89 -0.29 -5.48
CA ALA A 35 -2.86 0.66 -4.95
C ALA A 35 -3.59 0.13 -3.71
N THR A 36 -3.73 0.97 -2.67
CA THR A 36 -4.58 0.68 -1.50
C THR A 36 -5.83 1.56 -1.47
N ILE A 37 -6.87 1.11 -0.78
CA ILE A 37 -8.08 1.89 -0.48
C ILE A 37 -8.32 1.85 1.02
N ASP A 38 -8.46 3.03 1.61
CA ASP A 38 -8.56 3.17 3.06
C ASP A 38 -9.98 2.93 3.60
N ARG A 39 -10.05 2.18 4.70
CA ARG A 39 -11.28 1.87 5.43
C ARG A 39 -10.98 1.75 6.93
N ILE A 40 -11.48 2.70 7.72
CA ILE A 40 -11.15 2.78 9.16
C ILE A 40 -11.97 1.78 9.99
N ALA A 41 -13.28 1.72 9.79
CA ALA A 41 -14.18 0.83 10.52
C ALA A 41 -14.60 -0.36 9.64
N TYR A 42 -13.62 -1.17 9.22
CA TYR A 42 -13.84 -2.32 8.35
C TYR A 42 -12.76 -3.40 8.60
N PRO A 43 -13.07 -4.71 8.48
CA PRO A 43 -12.08 -5.78 8.69
C PRO A 43 -11.10 -5.89 7.52
N SER A 44 -10.21 -4.89 7.40
CA SER A 44 -9.16 -4.77 6.39
C SER A 44 -7.82 -4.43 7.03
N TYR A 45 -6.73 -4.63 6.29
CA TYR A 45 -5.43 -4.12 6.70
C TYR A 45 -5.34 -2.61 6.47
N GLU A 46 -4.66 -1.92 7.38
CA GLU A 46 -4.40 -0.49 7.30
C GLU A 46 -3.55 -0.16 6.05
N SER A 47 -3.92 0.93 5.36
CA SER A 47 -3.40 1.28 4.03
C SER A 47 -1.91 1.61 4.01
N LEU A 48 -1.42 2.45 4.92
CA LEU A 48 -0.01 2.86 4.93
C LEU A 48 0.92 1.75 5.43
N ILE A 49 0.47 0.93 6.39
CA ILE A 49 1.17 -0.29 6.83
C ILE A 49 1.25 -1.29 5.68
N SER A 50 0.17 -1.46 4.92
CA SER A 50 0.16 -2.34 3.74
C SER A 50 1.14 -1.87 2.67
N LEU A 51 1.22 -0.57 2.42
CA LEU A 51 2.20 0.02 1.50
C LEU A 51 3.64 -0.09 2.04
N ALA A 52 3.87 0.11 3.34
CA ALA A 52 5.19 -0.10 3.94
C ALA A 52 5.66 -1.55 3.79
N ALA A 53 4.77 -2.51 3.99
CA ALA A 53 5.06 -3.93 3.79
C ALA A 53 5.39 -4.25 2.32
N ALA A 54 4.64 -3.67 1.37
CA ALA A 54 4.93 -3.79 -0.05
C ALA A 54 6.27 -3.14 -0.43
N ALA A 55 6.59 -1.97 0.13
CA ALA A 55 7.85 -1.27 -0.08
C ALA A 55 9.05 -2.13 0.30
N GLY A 56 8.98 -2.84 1.43
CA GLY A 56 10.06 -3.71 1.90
C GLY A 56 10.30 -4.98 1.08
N VAL A 57 9.43 -5.31 0.12
CA VAL A 57 9.55 -6.53 -0.71
C VAL A 57 9.52 -6.25 -2.22
N THR A 58 9.57 -4.99 -2.62
CA THR A 58 9.57 -4.55 -4.02
C THR A 58 10.60 -3.45 -4.21
N GLU A 59 11.09 -3.25 -5.42
CA GLU A 59 12.21 -2.32 -5.68
C GLU A 59 11.88 -1.21 -6.69
N ARG A 60 10.85 -1.38 -7.53
CA ARG A 60 10.58 -0.52 -8.69
C ARG A 60 9.12 -0.14 -8.86
N ILE A 61 8.18 -1.01 -8.46
CA ILE A 61 6.75 -0.74 -8.58
C ILE A 61 6.37 0.46 -7.71
N GLY A 62 5.57 1.39 -8.26
CA GLY A 62 5.10 2.56 -7.52
C GLY A 62 4.10 2.19 -6.44
N LEU A 63 4.01 2.99 -5.38
CA LEU A 63 3.14 2.74 -4.24
C LEU A 63 2.16 3.88 -4.05
N ILE A 64 0.87 3.61 -4.20
CA ILE A 64 -0.16 4.66 -4.17
C ILE A 64 -1.30 4.33 -3.23
N THR A 65 -1.82 5.34 -2.55
CA THR A 65 -3.15 5.29 -1.94
C THR A 65 -4.15 5.75 -2.99
N ASN A 66 -4.95 4.84 -3.54
CA ASN A 66 -6.05 5.22 -4.44
C ASN A 66 -7.11 6.03 -3.68
N VAL A 67 -7.29 5.73 -2.39
CA VAL A 67 -8.02 6.56 -1.44
C VAL A 67 -7.31 6.50 -0.09
N LEU A 68 -7.08 7.66 0.52
CA LEU A 68 -6.62 7.79 1.90
C LEU A 68 -7.58 8.72 2.65
N LEU A 69 -8.14 8.28 3.78
CA LEU A 69 -9.11 9.06 4.54
C LEU A 69 -8.41 10.05 5.48
N GLY A 70 -7.62 10.96 4.91
CA GLY A 70 -6.78 11.93 5.64
C GLY A 70 -7.49 12.67 6.78
N PRO A 71 -8.71 13.23 6.59
CA PRO A 71 -9.43 13.96 7.65
C PRO A 71 -9.78 13.13 8.89
N THR A 72 -9.74 11.79 8.80
CA THR A 72 -10.05 10.89 9.93
C THR A 72 -8.84 10.60 10.82
N ARG A 73 -7.65 11.12 10.45
CA ARG A 73 -6.37 10.83 11.11
C ARG A 73 -5.80 12.08 11.78
N ASN A 74 -4.93 11.87 12.77
CA ASN A 74 -4.12 12.97 13.29
C ASN A 74 -3.15 13.44 12.18
N PRO A 75 -3.13 14.74 11.81
CA PRO A 75 -2.36 15.21 10.68
C PRO A 75 -0.84 15.09 10.88
N VAL A 76 -0.35 15.23 12.10
CA VAL A 76 1.09 15.11 12.41
C VAL A 76 1.56 13.66 12.27
N LEU A 77 0.75 12.71 12.78
CA LEU A 77 1.06 11.29 12.62
C LEU A 77 0.94 10.85 11.16
N LEU A 78 -0.11 11.29 10.46
CA LEU A 78 -0.28 11.01 9.04
C LEU A 78 0.92 11.47 8.21
N ALA A 79 1.41 12.69 8.45
CA ALA A 79 2.59 13.21 7.77
C ALA A 79 3.83 12.34 8.06
N LYS A 80 4.03 11.93 9.31
CA LYS A 80 5.15 11.07 9.70
C LYS A 80 5.06 9.68 9.07
N GLU A 81 3.88 9.07 9.06
CA GLU A 81 3.63 7.76 8.46
C GLU A 81 3.89 7.79 6.94
N ALA A 82 3.31 8.77 6.23
CA ALA A 82 3.51 8.92 4.80
C ALA A 82 4.96 9.20 4.44
N ALA A 83 5.64 10.10 5.18
CA ALA A 83 7.06 10.37 4.98
C ALA A 83 7.93 9.13 5.24
N SER A 84 7.58 8.31 6.24
CA SER A 84 8.29 7.06 6.52
C SER A 84 8.15 6.06 5.38
N VAL A 85 6.93 5.88 4.84
CA VAL A 85 6.71 5.03 3.66
C VAL A 85 7.52 5.53 2.47
N HIS A 86 7.48 6.85 2.20
CA HIS A 86 8.23 7.46 1.10
C HIS A 86 9.74 7.24 1.21
N GLN A 87 10.32 7.31 2.41
CA GLN A 87 11.74 7.05 2.62
C GLN A 87 12.07 5.55 2.51
N ILE A 88 11.24 4.66 3.04
CA ILE A 88 11.43 3.21 2.94
C ILE A 88 11.31 2.75 1.47
N SER A 89 10.44 3.39 0.68
CA SER A 89 10.22 3.04 -0.72
C SER A 89 11.25 3.67 -1.68
N ASP A 90 12.21 4.46 -1.19
CA ASP A 90 13.11 5.29 -2.01
C ASP A 90 12.33 6.21 -2.98
N GLY A 91 11.26 6.80 -2.49
CA GLY A 91 10.45 7.78 -3.20
C GLY A 91 9.41 7.22 -4.18
N ARG A 92 9.26 5.89 -4.24
CA ARG A 92 8.24 5.20 -5.07
C ARG A 92 6.82 5.33 -4.54
#